data_AF-A0A2E0IW07-F1
#
_entry.id   AF-A0A2E0IW07-F1
#
_cell.length_a   1.000
_cell.length_b   1.000
_cell.length_c   1.000
_cell.angle_alpha   90.00
_cell.angle_beta   90.00
_cell.angle_gamma   90.00
#
_symmetry.space_group_name_H-M   'P 1'
#
loop_
_entity.id
_entity.type
_entity.pdbx_description
1 polymer ?
#
loop_
_entity_poly.entity_id
_entity_poly.type
_entity_poly.pdbx_seq_one_letter_code
_entity_poly.pdbx_strand_id
1 'polypeptide(L)'
;MILLAGASLVTRLWSESIKTASVLFGLLFVLSSVLYLVQHHTQTFERYGIIAAKAPVARDFQQDLGLMNKTLSNIDRKVAKLKKETSENPRKELANRGVEWSADSYYEALQNKDTETALLFIEGGQALKYSGMLRALLTSNDEIASAYLAHPVAPIKLSCMTLTRISAEELSSFTRAQKQAVKVGCARYPSVIKKYHENLASAEERYDEANKKYLDLKNGVKTAGSCRKLLMENDAQALIREAEKYYPYSDSNIDDYDRLLIAIQGDPMAGISRNPDIEGLVAEYCKSKTDLTYATPPDDTWIQKYRMLIKYLQ
;
A
#
# COMPACT_ATOMS: atom_id res chain seq x y z
N MET A 1 102.66 -13.87 68.45
CA MET A 1 101.72 -12.78 68.83
C MET A 1 100.98 -12.16 67.62
N ILE A 2 101.47 -12.29 66.39
CA ILE A 2 100.85 -11.69 65.17
C ILE A 2 99.60 -12.46 64.67
N LEU A 3 99.55 -13.79 64.84
CA LEU A 3 98.41 -14.61 64.36
C LEU A 3 97.09 -14.39 65.14
N LEU A 4 97.17 -14.01 66.42
CA LEU A 4 95.98 -13.72 67.24
C LEU A 4 95.33 -12.38 66.89
N ALA A 5 96.13 -11.40 66.43
CA ALA A 5 95.63 -10.10 66.01
C ALA A 5 94.80 -10.20 64.71
N GLY A 6 95.25 -11.03 63.75
CA GLY A 6 94.54 -11.25 62.48
C GLY A 6 93.17 -11.91 62.64
N ALA A 7 93.05 -12.91 63.52
CA ALA A 7 91.77 -13.59 63.77
C ALA A 7 90.71 -12.63 64.36
N SER A 8 91.12 -11.73 65.27
CA SER A 8 90.21 -10.75 65.89
C SER A 8 89.67 -9.71 64.90
N LEU A 9 90.47 -9.34 63.89
CA LEU A 9 90.10 -8.37 62.87
C LEU A 9 89.07 -8.96 61.90
N VAL A 10 89.27 -10.23 61.49
CA VAL A 10 88.34 -10.95 60.61
C VAL A 10 87.00 -11.16 61.30
N THR A 11 86.97 -11.55 62.58
CA THR A 11 85.70 -11.72 63.32
C THR A 11 84.94 -10.41 63.50
N ARG A 12 85.64 -9.28 63.65
CA ARG A 12 84.99 -7.96 63.72
C ARG A 12 84.42 -7.53 62.38
N LEU A 13 85.17 -7.70 61.28
CA LEU A 13 84.70 -7.36 59.93
C LEU A 13 83.51 -8.22 59.49
N TRP A 14 83.49 -9.51 59.86
CA TRP A 14 82.37 -10.42 59.60
C TRP A 14 81.12 -10.04 60.41
N SER A 15 81.28 -9.69 61.69
CA SER A 15 80.17 -9.23 62.54
C SER A 15 79.52 -7.96 61.99
N GLU A 16 80.30 -6.98 61.52
CA GLU A 16 79.73 -5.73 60.97
C GLU A 16 79.03 -5.94 59.62
N SER A 17 79.51 -6.90 58.82
CA SER A 17 78.87 -7.30 57.55
C SER A 17 77.53 -8.01 57.78
N ILE A 18 77.43 -8.83 58.82
CA ILE A 18 76.17 -9.51 59.18
C ILE A 18 75.14 -8.52 59.71
N LYS A 19 75.56 -7.54 60.54
CA LYS A 19 74.65 -6.48 61.04
C LYS A 19 74.08 -5.65 59.90
N THR A 20 74.92 -5.18 58.98
CA THR A 20 74.48 -4.38 57.83
C THR A 20 73.55 -5.16 56.90
N ALA A 21 73.85 -6.43 56.62
CA ALA A 21 72.97 -7.31 55.85
C ALA A 21 71.60 -7.51 56.53
N SER A 22 71.57 -7.71 57.86
CA SER A 22 70.32 -7.91 58.59
C SER A 22 69.39 -6.70 58.55
N VAL A 23 69.95 -5.48 58.61
CA VAL A 23 69.19 -4.23 58.51
C VAL A 23 68.63 -4.05 57.09
N LEU A 24 69.42 -4.35 56.05
CA LEU A 24 68.97 -4.26 54.67
C LEU A 24 67.84 -5.25 54.35
N PHE A 25 67.96 -6.50 54.83
CA PHE A 25 66.88 -7.49 54.69
C PHE A 25 65.63 -7.10 55.47
N GLY A 26 65.78 -6.55 56.68
CA GLY A 26 64.65 -6.03 57.45
C GLY A 26 63.91 -4.90 56.73
N LEU A 27 64.65 -3.94 56.17
CA LEU A 27 64.07 -2.84 55.38
C LEU A 27 63.36 -3.34 54.14
N LEU A 28 63.95 -4.29 53.39
CA LEU A 28 63.32 -4.89 52.21
C LEU A 28 62.03 -5.64 52.56
N PHE A 29 62.01 -6.35 53.69
CA PHE A 29 60.83 -7.09 54.14
C PHE A 29 59.68 -6.14 54.53
N VAL A 30 60.00 -5.04 55.22
CA VAL A 30 59.02 -3.99 55.54
C VAL A 30 58.51 -3.33 54.26
N LEU A 31 59.40 -2.98 53.32
CA LEU A 31 59.01 -2.35 52.06
C LEU A 31 58.10 -3.28 51.22
N SER A 32 58.44 -4.57 51.16
CA SER A 32 57.64 -5.59 50.47
C SER A 32 56.27 -5.77 51.12
N SER A 33 56.20 -5.77 52.46
CA SER A 33 54.94 -5.88 53.20
C SER A 33 54.05 -4.66 52.97
N VAL A 34 54.63 -3.45 52.92
CA VAL A 34 53.89 -2.22 52.62
C VAL A 34 53.37 -2.22 51.18
N LEU A 35 54.19 -2.63 50.21
CA LEU A 35 53.74 -2.75 48.82
C LEU A 35 52.63 -3.78 48.65
N TYR A 36 52.72 -4.92 49.35
CA TYR A 36 51.67 -5.94 49.36
C TYR A 36 50.35 -5.40 49.96
N LEU A 37 50.42 -4.65 51.07
CA LEU A 37 49.25 -4.02 51.67
C LEU A 37 48.64 -2.94 50.76
N VAL A 38 49.46 -2.13 50.09
CA VAL A 38 48.97 -1.13 49.11
C VAL A 38 48.29 -1.83 47.93
N GLN A 39 48.86 -2.91 47.40
CA GLN A 39 48.29 -3.65 46.27
C GLN A 39 47.02 -4.43 46.64
N HIS A 40 46.97 -5.00 47.85
CA HIS A 40 45.77 -5.65 48.37
C HIS A 40 44.65 -4.62 48.63
N HIS A 41 45.00 -3.40 49.07
CA HIS A 41 44.00 -2.38 49.32
C HIS A 41 43.46 -1.77 48.01
N THR A 42 44.31 -1.55 47.00
CA THR A 42 43.89 -1.00 45.70
C THR A 42 42.99 -1.95 44.90
N GLN A 43 43.14 -3.27 45.03
CA GLN A 43 42.21 -4.22 44.39
C GLN A 43 40.79 -4.20 44.97
N THR A 44 40.62 -3.81 46.24
CA THR A 44 39.29 -3.63 46.84
C THR A 44 38.60 -2.33 46.40
N PHE A 45 39.35 -1.30 45.99
CA PHE A 45 38.76 -0.01 45.62
C PHE A 45 38.15 0.00 44.22
N GLU A 46 38.69 -0.80 43.29
CA GLU A 46 38.16 -0.84 41.91
C GLU A 46 36.82 -1.57 41.78
N ARG A 47 36.40 -2.39 42.74
CA ARG A 47 35.14 -3.13 42.63
C ARG A 47 33.91 -2.46 43.25
N TYR A 48 34.04 -1.60 44.26
CA TYR A 48 32.85 -1.14 45.01
C TYR A 48 32.81 0.35 45.40
N GLY A 49 33.84 1.16 45.08
CA GLY A 49 33.83 2.60 45.38
C GLY A 49 33.88 2.94 46.88
N ILE A 50 34.28 4.17 47.19
CA ILE A 50 34.70 4.59 48.54
C ILE A 50 33.54 4.59 49.56
N ILE A 51 32.29 4.76 49.11
CA ILE A 51 31.12 4.85 49.98
C ILE A 51 30.63 3.44 50.42
N ALA A 52 30.77 2.42 49.58
CA ALA A 52 30.27 1.07 49.87
C ALA A 52 31.15 0.29 50.85
N ALA A 53 32.42 0.68 51.02
CA ALA A 53 33.35 0.01 51.93
C ALA A 53 33.09 0.33 53.41
N LYS A 54 32.38 1.42 53.73
CA LYS A 54 32.20 1.91 55.11
C LYS A 54 30.78 1.78 55.66
N ALA A 55 29.80 1.36 54.88
CA ALA A 55 28.41 1.22 55.33
C ALA A 55 27.80 -0.09 54.79
N PRO A 56 27.60 -1.13 55.62
CA PRO A 56 27.01 -2.40 55.17
C PRO A 56 25.58 -2.23 54.61
N VAL A 57 24.83 -1.24 55.10
CA VAL A 57 23.50 -0.86 54.56
C VAL A 57 23.58 -0.36 53.10
N ALA A 58 24.67 0.33 52.72
CA ALA A 58 24.86 0.79 51.35
C ALA A 58 25.25 -0.35 50.40
N ARG A 59 25.92 -1.39 50.90
CA ARG A 59 26.27 -2.59 50.13
C ARG A 59 25.03 -3.42 49.78
N ASP A 60 24.16 -3.62 50.76
CA ASP A 60 22.95 -4.43 50.58
C ASP A 60 21.96 -3.67 49.66
N PHE A 61 21.87 -2.34 49.81
CA PHE A 61 21.13 -1.47 48.89
C PHE A 61 21.70 -1.46 47.46
N GLN A 62 23.02 -1.47 47.28
CA GLN A 62 23.65 -1.58 45.96
C GLN A 62 23.49 -2.97 45.32
N GLN A 63 23.45 -4.04 46.13
CA GLN A 63 23.12 -5.39 45.64
C GLN A 63 21.66 -5.48 45.21
N ASP A 64 20.72 -4.88 45.96
CA ASP A 64 19.31 -4.83 45.59
C ASP A 64 19.07 -3.95 44.35
N LEU A 65 19.74 -2.80 44.23
CA LEU A 65 19.75 -2.01 43.01
C LEU A 65 20.42 -2.75 41.85
N GLY A 66 21.47 -3.53 42.10
CA GLY A 66 22.13 -4.36 41.10
C GLY A 66 21.29 -5.55 40.62
N LEU A 67 20.48 -6.13 41.50
CA LEU A 67 19.51 -7.18 41.19
C LEU A 67 18.27 -6.61 40.50
N MET A 68 17.78 -5.45 40.94
CA MET A 68 16.74 -4.69 40.24
C MET A 68 17.20 -4.28 38.85
N ASN A 69 18.44 -3.81 38.68
CA ASN A 69 18.99 -3.43 37.37
C ASN A 69 19.22 -4.66 36.48
N LYS A 70 19.63 -5.81 37.03
CA LYS A 70 19.68 -7.07 36.27
C LYS A 70 18.30 -7.57 35.88
N THR A 71 17.32 -7.46 36.77
CA THR A 71 15.93 -7.88 36.52
C THR A 71 15.25 -6.93 35.53
N LEU A 72 15.44 -5.63 35.67
CA LEU A 72 15.06 -4.60 34.70
C LEU A 72 15.78 -4.80 33.37
N SER A 73 17.08 -5.11 33.33
CA SER A 73 17.79 -5.37 32.07
C SER A 73 17.32 -6.66 31.36
N ASN A 74 16.87 -7.66 32.12
CA ASN A 74 16.32 -8.90 31.56
C ASN A 74 14.88 -8.73 31.12
N ILE A 75 14.09 -7.91 31.83
CA ILE A 75 12.76 -7.48 31.42
C ILE A 75 12.88 -6.56 30.21
N ASP A 76 13.76 -5.57 30.20
CA ASP A 76 14.09 -4.71 29.06
C ASP A 76 14.67 -5.49 27.90
N ARG A 77 15.42 -6.58 28.10
CA ARG A 77 15.82 -7.47 26.99
C ARG A 77 14.67 -8.29 26.45
N LYS A 78 13.79 -8.81 27.30
CA LYS A 78 12.59 -9.54 26.83
C LYS A 78 11.58 -8.59 26.19
N VAL A 79 11.40 -7.40 26.74
CA VAL A 79 10.56 -6.32 26.23
C VAL A 79 11.21 -5.69 25.01
N ALA A 80 12.53 -5.53 24.89
CA ALA A 80 13.20 -5.11 23.66
C ALA A 80 13.19 -6.21 22.60
N LYS A 81 13.11 -7.49 22.99
CA LYS A 81 12.89 -8.62 22.08
C LYS A 81 11.44 -8.68 21.59
N LEU A 82 10.47 -8.20 22.38
CA LEU A 82 9.05 -8.04 22.01
C LEU A 82 8.76 -6.70 21.30
N LYS A 83 9.48 -5.62 21.62
CA LYS A 83 9.40 -4.28 21.01
C LYS A 83 10.21 -4.17 19.71
N LYS A 84 10.79 -5.27 19.21
CA LYS A 84 11.47 -5.36 17.91
C LYS A 84 10.67 -6.12 16.85
N GLU A 85 9.36 -6.26 17.05
CA GLU A 85 8.43 -6.72 16.00
C GLU A 85 8.09 -5.56 15.05
N THR A 86 9.12 -4.82 14.65
CA THR A 86 9.11 -3.93 13.49
C THR A 86 10.49 -4.09 12.89
N SER A 87 10.61 -5.07 12.01
CA SER A 87 11.83 -5.36 11.28
C SER A 87 12.04 -4.28 10.22
N GLU A 88 13.23 -3.67 10.19
CA GLU A 88 13.64 -2.76 9.09
C GLU A 88 13.64 -3.43 7.72
N ASN A 89 13.66 -4.76 7.68
CA ASN A 89 13.42 -5.53 6.46
C ASN A 89 11.91 -5.82 6.32
N PRO A 90 11.22 -5.27 5.30
CA PRO A 90 9.78 -5.42 5.13
C PRO A 90 9.32 -6.86 4.94
N ARG A 91 10.12 -7.71 4.28
CA ARG A 91 9.78 -9.14 4.08
C ARG A 91 9.81 -9.91 5.39
N LYS A 92 10.77 -9.57 6.25
CA LYS A 92 10.87 -10.18 7.58
C LYS A 92 9.74 -9.67 8.49
N GLU A 93 9.33 -8.41 8.32
CA GLU A 93 8.20 -7.86 9.06
C GLU A 93 6.88 -8.55 8.67
N LEU A 94 6.65 -8.80 7.39
CA LEU A 94 5.51 -9.61 6.93
C LEU A 94 5.53 -11.02 7.53
N ALA A 95 6.70 -11.68 7.55
CA ALA A 95 6.83 -12.99 8.16
C ALA A 95 6.55 -12.98 9.67
N ASN A 96 6.97 -11.93 10.40
CA ASN A 96 6.65 -11.77 11.83
C ASN A 96 5.14 -11.64 12.06
N ARG A 97 4.41 -11.02 11.12
CA ARG A 97 2.95 -10.87 11.14
C ARG A 97 2.20 -12.12 10.68
N GLY A 98 2.91 -13.21 10.35
CA GLY A 98 2.31 -14.42 9.80
C GLY A 98 1.78 -14.27 8.38
N VAL A 99 2.23 -13.23 7.66
CA VAL A 99 1.84 -12.97 6.26
C VAL A 99 2.90 -13.59 5.34
N GLU A 100 2.46 -14.46 4.44
CA GLU A 100 3.33 -15.08 3.44
C GLU A 100 3.78 -14.06 2.38
N TRP A 101 5.05 -14.11 1.97
CA TRP A 101 5.57 -13.31 0.86
C TRP A 101 5.08 -13.89 -0.49
N SER A 102 3.83 -13.61 -0.84
CA SER A 102 3.20 -14.06 -2.08
C SER A 102 2.43 -12.94 -2.78
N ALA A 103 2.16 -13.11 -4.09
CA ALA A 103 1.32 -12.17 -4.82
C ALA A 103 -0.13 -12.19 -4.33
N ASP A 104 -0.63 -13.35 -3.89
CA ASP A 104 -2.02 -13.51 -3.46
C ASP A 104 -2.26 -12.84 -2.10
N SER A 105 -1.35 -13.03 -1.14
CA SER A 105 -1.38 -12.32 0.15
C SER A 105 -1.29 -10.81 -0.02
N TYR A 106 -0.53 -10.35 -1.03
CA TYR A 106 -0.49 -8.95 -1.37
C TYR A 106 -1.82 -8.42 -1.91
N TYR A 107 -2.45 -9.17 -2.85
CA TYR A 107 -3.77 -8.80 -3.36
C TYR A 107 -4.84 -8.79 -2.28
N GLU A 108 -4.77 -9.73 -1.35
CA GLU A 108 -5.67 -9.79 -0.20
C GLU A 108 -5.50 -8.57 0.71
N ALA A 109 -4.26 -8.16 1.03
CA ALA A 109 -4.00 -6.95 1.80
C ALA A 109 -4.61 -5.70 1.13
N LEU A 110 -4.49 -5.59 -0.19
CA LEU A 110 -5.09 -4.49 -0.96
C LEU A 110 -6.62 -4.52 -0.95
N GLN A 111 -7.23 -5.71 -1.10
CA GLN A 111 -8.69 -5.87 -1.06
C GLN A 111 -9.28 -5.58 0.32
N ASN A 112 -8.59 -6.04 1.37
CA ASN A 112 -8.98 -5.83 2.76
C ASN A 112 -8.65 -4.42 3.27
N LYS A 113 -8.04 -3.56 2.43
CA LYS A 113 -7.58 -2.20 2.78
C LYS A 113 -6.57 -2.19 3.93
N ASP A 114 -5.83 -3.28 4.11
CA ASP A 114 -4.72 -3.38 5.05
C ASP A 114 -3.51 -2.63 4.48
N THR A 115 -3.47 -1.35 4.79
CA THR A 115 -2.50 -0.40 4.24
C THR A 115 -1.09 -0.72 4.70
N GLU A 116 -0.92 -1.07 5.97
CA GLU A 116 0.39 -1.31 6.55
C GLU A 116 1.03 -2.56 5.93
N THR A 117 0.26 -3.66 5.83
CA THR A 117 0.72 -4.87 5.16
C THR A 117 1.03 -4.61 3.69
N ALA A 118 0.18 -3.87 2.97
CA ALA A 118 0.42 -3.52 1.57
C ALA A 118 1.70 -2.69 1.37
N LEU A 119 1.97 -1.72 2.24
CA LEU A 119 3.20 -0.92 2.19
C LEU A 119 4.45 -1.77 2.39
N LEU A 120 4.43 -2.74 3.31
CA LEU A 120 5.55 -3.66 3.51
C LEU A 120 5.86 -4.50 2.26
N PHE A 121 4.83 -4.90 1.50
CA PHE A 121 5.03 -5.56 0.21
C PHE A 121 5.67 -4.63 -0.83
N ILE A 122 5.25 -3.37 -0.89
CA ILE A 122 5.81 -2.36 -1.81
C ILE A 122 7.28 -2.09 -1.46
N GLU A 123 7.57 -1.82 -0.19
CA GLU A 123 8.93 -1.57 0.31
C GLU A 123 9.85 -2.79 0.14
N GLY A 124 9.30 -4.01 0.31
CA GLY A 124 10.00 -5.26 0.09
C GLY A 124 10.25 -5.61 -1.38
N GLY A 125 9.79 -4.77 -2.31
CA GLY A 125 10.00 -4.92 -3.75
C GLY A 125 9.16 -6.03 -4.39
N GLN A 126 7.94 -6.26 -3.92
CA GLN A 126 7.03 -7.24 -4.52
C GLN A 126 6.78 -6.89 -6.00
N ALA A 127 7.07 -7.84 -6.89
CA ALA A 127 6.80 -7.67 -8.31
C ALA A 127 5.30 -7.76 -8.57
N LEU A 128 4.77 -6.78 -9.30
CA LEU A 128 3.34 -6.63 -9.50
C LEU A 128 2.96 -7.10 -10.90
N LYS A 129 1.87 -7.89 -10.99
CA LYS A 129 1.24 -8.14 -12.28
C LYS A 129 0.47 -6.89 -12.72
N TYR A 130 0.62 -6.53 -14.01
CA TYR A 130 0.15 -5.28 -14.62
C TYR A 130 -1.29 -4.86 -14.27
N SER A 131 -2.25 -5.78 -14.39
CA SER A 131 -3.68 -5.50 -14.16
C SER A 131 -4.02 -5.31 -12.69
N GLY A 132 -3.31 -6.01 -11.80
CA GLY A 132 -3.55 -5.96 -10.38
C GLY A 132 -2.97 -4.72 -9.71
N MET A 133 -1.83 -4.20 -10.18
CA MET A 133 -1.29 -2.94 -9.66
C MET A 133 -2.19 -1.76 -9.97
N LEU A 134 -2.69 -1.66 -11.19
CA LEU A 134 -3.60 -0.58 -11.54
C LEU A 134 -4.86 -0.67 -10.68
N ARG A 135 -5.48 -1.85 -10.56
CA ARG A 135 -6.62 -2.03 -9.65
C ARG A 135 -6.27 -1.64 -8.21
N ALA A 136 -5.13 -2.08 -7.69
CA ALA A 136 -4.63 -1.68 -6.37
C ALA A 136 -4.50 -0.16 -6.23
N LEU A 137 -3.82 0.51 -7.15
CA LEU A 137 -3.66 1.96 -7.17
C LEU A 137 -4.99 2.70 -7.19
N LEU A 138 -6.01 2.15 -7.85
CA LEU A 138 -7.33 2.76 -8.01
C LEU A 138 -8.27 2.45 -6.85
N THR A 139 -8.08 1.32 -6.15
CA THR A 139 -8.93 0.88 -5.03
C THR A 139 -8.33 1.18 -3.66
N SER A 140 -7.04 1.54 -3.59
CA SER A 140 -6.31 1.79 -2.35
C SER A 140 -6.25 3.29 -2.00
N ASN A 141 -5.89 3.57 -0.75
CA ASN A 141 -5.73 4.91 -0.21
C ASN A 141 -4.49 5.65 -0.76
N ASP A 142 -4.39 6.94 -0.41
CA ASP A 142 -3.34 7.86 -0.88
C ASP A 142 -1.93 7.41 -0.53
N GLU A 143 -1.78 6.71 0.58
CA GLU A 143 -0.48 6.23 1.07
C GLU A 143 0.09 5.15 0.17
N ILE A 144 -0.71 4.15 -0.18
CA ILE A 144 -0.32 3.10 -1.14
C ILE A 144 -0.03 3.72 -2.51
N ALA A 145 -0.89 4.63 -2.99
CA ALA A 145 -0.70 5.30 -4.27
C ALA A 145 0.62 6.11 -4.32
N SER A 146 0.95 6.79 -3.23
CA SER A 146 2.18 7.57 -3.10
C SER A 146 3.42 6.68 -3.03
N ALA A 147 3.36 5.58 -2.27
CA ALA A 147 4.46 4.62 -2.16
C ALA A 147 4.82 4.00 -3.51
N TYR A 148 3.82 3.67 -4.32
CA TYR A 148 4.05 3.19 -5.69
C TYR A 148 4.64 4.22 -6.63
N LEU A 149 4.20 5.48 -6.55
CA LEU A 149 4.76 6.58 -7.34
C LEU A 149 6.24 6.81 -7.02
N ALA A 150 6.65 6.57 -5.76
CA ALA A 150 8.03 6.69 -5.32
C ALA A 150 8.90 5.47 -5.65
N HIS A 151 8.30 4.33 -6.03
CA HIS A 151 9.03 3.08 -6.20
C HIS A 151 9.86 3.09 -7.51
N PRO A 152 11.17 2.82 -7.45
CA PRO A 152 12.09 2.98 -8.60
C PRO A 152 11.84 1.99 -9.75
N VAL A 153 11.16 0.87 -9.47
CA VAL A 153 10.79 -0.16 -10.47
C VAL A 153 9.38 0.08 -11.03
N ALA A 154 8.90 1.32 -10.99
CA ALA A 154 7.64 1.74 -11.58
C ALA A 154 7.66 2.12 -13.09
N PRO A 155 8.58 1.68 -14.00
CA PRO A 155 8.36 1.88 -15.42
C PRO A 155 7.41 0.78 -15.91
N ILE A 156 6.20 0.78 -15.38
CA ILE A 156 5.21 -0.23 -15.67
C ILE A 156 4.42 0.24 -16.87
N LYS A 157 4.35 -0.61 -17.91
CA LYS A 157 3.34 -0.52 -18.96
C LYS A 157 1.97 -0.66 -18.30
N LEU A 158 1.45 0.43 -17.76
CA LEU A 158 0.09 0.50 -17.29
C LEU A 158 -0.78 0.16 -18.50
N SER A 159 -1.63 -0.86 -18.40
CA SER A 159 -2.68 -1.04 -19.39
C SER A 159 -3.69 0.05 -19.14
N CYS A 160 -3.41 1.25 -19.63
CA CYS A 160 -4.24 2.43 -19.48
C CYS A 160 -5.65 2.15 -19.97
N MET A 161 -5.81 1.28 -20.97
CA MET A 161 -7.09 0.77 -21.44
C MET A 161 -7.96 0.17 -20.33
N THR A 162 -7.41 -0.26 -19.20
CA THR A 162 -8.22 -0.74 -18.06
C THR A 162 -8.98 0.39 -17.37
N LEU A 163 -8.53 1.65 -17.51
CA LEU A 163 -9.23 2.83 -16.97
C LEU A 163 -10.60 3.03 -17.65
N THR A 164 -10.83 2.49 -18.85
CA THR A 164 -12.15 2.55 -19.49
C THR A 164 -13.20 1.69 -18.77
N ARG A 165 -12.76 0.74 -17.93
CA ARG A 165 -13.63 -0.14 -17.13
C ARG A 165 -14.07 0.48 -15.80
N ILE A 166 -13.52 1.64 -15.44
CA ILE A 166 -13.88 2.39 -14.24
C ILE A 166 -15.04 3.33 -14.61
N SER A 167 -16.00 3.51 -13.71
CA SER A 167 -17.10 4.44 -13.93
C SER A 167 -16.65 5.91 -13.85
N ALA A 168 -17.44 6.84 -14.38
CA ALA A 168 -17.15 8.27 -14.23
C ALA A 168 -17.22 8.72 -12.76
N GLU A 169 -18.13 8.14 -11.98
CA GLU A 169 -18.28 8.41 -10.55
C GLU A 169 -17.04 7.98 -9.77
N GLU A 170 -16.56 6.75 -10.00
CA GLU A 170 -15.32 6.24 -9.39
C GLU A 170 -14.14 7.14 -9.76
N LEU A 171 -13.97 7.49 -11.05
CA LEU A 171 -12.92 8.42 -11.48
C LEU A 171 -13.02 9.79 -10.80
N SER A 172 -14.24 10.32 -10.64
CA SER A 172 -14.46 11.62 -10.00
C SER A 172 -14.04 11.62 -8.52
N SER A 173 -14.22 10.48 -7.85
CA SER A 173 -13.83 10.26 -6.45
C SER A 173 -12.32 10.10 -6.25
N PHE A 174 -11.53 10.06 -7.34
CA PHE A 174 -10.10 9.87 -7.22
C PHE A 174 -9.43 10.99 -6.44
N THR A 175 -8.53 10.59 -5.56
CA THR A 175 -7.69 11.50 -4.80
C THR A 175 -6.60 12.11 -5.67
N ARG A 176 -5.86 13.06 -5.11
CA ARG A 176 -4.74 13.70 -5.81
C ARG A 176 -3.64 12.70 -6.16
N ALA A 177 -3.31 11.78 -5.24
CA ALA A 177 -2.28 10.76 -5.46
C ALA A 177 -2.69 9.78 -6.57
N GLN A 178 -3.95 9.34 -6.58
CA GLN A 178 -4.48 8.46 -7.62
C GLN A 178 -4.49 9.11 -9.00
N LYS A 179 -4.93 10.38 -9.09
CA LYS A 179 -4.85 11.17 -10.34
C LYS A 179 -3.41 11.28 -10.85
N GLN A 180 -2.45 11.52 -9.94
CA GLN A 180 -1.04 11.57 -10.30
C GLN A 180 -0.49 10.21 -10.75
N ALA A 181 -0.91 9.11 -10.13
CA ALA A 181 -0.55 7.75 -10.54
C ALA A 181 -1.05 7.42 -11.95
N VAL A 182 -2.29 7.79 -12.26
CA VAL A 182 -2.85 7.68 -13.61
C VAL A 182 -2.03 8.51 -14.60
N LYS A 183 -1.72 9.77 -14.27
CA LYS A 183 -0.91 10.64 -15.12
C LYS A 183 0.46 10.05 -15.41
N VAL A 184 1.22 9.66 -14.38
CA VAL A 184 2.57 9.11 -14.54
C VAL A 184 2.55 7.78 -15.28
N GLY A 185 1.58 6.90 -14.98
CA GLY A 185 1.46 5.59 -15.59
C GLY A 185 1.01 5.62 -17.06
N CYS A 186 0.23 6.62 -17.46
CA CYS A 186 -0.40 6.66 -18.78
C CYS A 186 0.10 7.76 -19.72
N ALA A 187 0.58 8.90 -19.22
CA ALA A 187 1.04 10.00 -20.06
C ALA A 187 2.25 9.61 -20.93
N ARG A 188 2.98 8.56 -20.57
CA ARG A 188 4.11 8.03 -21.34
C ARG A 188 3.70 7.32 -22.64
N TYR A 189 2.40 7.12 -22.90
CA TYR A 189 1.88 6.42 -24.07
C TYR A 189 0.99 7.35 -24.92
N PRO A 190 1.57 8.15 -25.85
CA PRO A 190 0.80 9.06 -26.70
C PRO A 190 -0.31 8.37 -27.52
N SER A 191 -0.10 7.11 -27.89
CA SER A 191 -1.12 6.29 -28.59
C SER A 191 -2.38 6.05 -27.76
N VAL A 192 -2.25 5.94 -26.43
CA VAL A 192 -3.39 5.80 -25.52
C VAL A 192 -4.18 7.10 -25.45
N ILE A 193 -3.49 8.24 -25.30
CA ILE A 193 -4.12 9.57 -25.25
C ILE A 193 -4.88 9.82 -26.56
N LYS A 194 -4.24 9.53 -27.71
CA LYS A 194 -4.90 9.60 -29.02
C LYS A 194 -6.16 8.73 -29.06
N LYS A 195 -6.09 7.50 -28.53
CA LYS A 195 -7.24 6.59 -28.50
C LYS A 195 -8.40 7.12 -27.66
N TYR A 196 -8.12 7.80 -26.55
CA TYR A 196 -9.17 8.44 -25.75
C TYR A 196 -9.82 9.61 -26.47
N HIS A 197 -9.06 10.42 -27.22
CA HIS A 197 -9.64 11.45 -28.07
C HIS A 197 -10.53 10.87 -29.18
N GLU A 198 -10.07 9.80 -29.85
CA GLU A 198 -10.88 9.09 -30.86
C GLU A 198 -12.19 8.55 -30.25
N ASN A 199 -12.10 7.88 -29.09
CA ASN A 199 -13.27 7.34 -28.42
C ASN A 199 -14.22 8.43 -27.91
N LEU A 200 -13.70 9.58 -27.46
CA LEU A 200 -14.49 10.74 -27.05
C LEU A 200 -15.27 11.28 -28.26
N ALA A 201 -14.60 11.53 -29.38
CA ALA A 201 -15.25 12.05 -30.58
C ALA A 201 -16.37 11.12 -31.07
N SER A 202 -16.11 9.80 -31.12
CA SER A 202 -17.14 8.82 -31.49
C SER A 202 -18.26 8.66 -30.44
N ALA A 203 -18.02 9.01 -29.16
CA ALA A 203 -19.06 9.00 -28.14
C ALA A 203 -19.92 10.26 -28.21
N GLU A 204 -19.31 11.42 -28.44
CA GLU A 204 -20.01 12.70 -28.64
C GLU A 204 -20.91 12.66 -29.87
N GLU A 205 -20.43 12.12 -31.00
CA GLU A 205 -21.23 11.94 -32.22
C GLU A 205 -22.48 11.06 -31.97
N ARG A 206 -22.29 9.91 -31.30
CA ARG A 206 -23.39 9.00 -30.96
C ARG A 206 -24.40 9.64 -30.00
N TYR A 207 -23.91 10.38 -29.00
CA TYR A 207 -24.76 11.09 -28.06
C TYR A 207 -25.56 12.21 -28.75
N ASP A 208 -24.93 12.98 -29.63
CA ASP A 208 -25.60 14.05 -30.35
C ASP A 208 -26.70 13.50 -31.28
N GLU A 209 -26.42 12.38 -31.97
CA GLU A 209 -27.44 11.69 -32.78
C GLU A 209 -28.60 11.17 -31.91
N ALA A 210 -28.30 10.50 -30.80
CA ALA A 210 -29.31 9.99 -29.87
C ALA A 210 -30.12 11.11 -29.22
N ASN A 211 -29.47 12.20 -28.81
CA ASN A 211 -30.10 13.36 -28.20
C ASN A 211 -30.97 14.12 -29.21
N LYS A 212 -30.53 14.22 -30.47
CA LYS A 212 -31.36 14.76 -31.55
C LYS A 212 -32.62 13.91 -31.76
N LYS A 213 -32.49 12.58 -31.86
CA LYS A 213 -33.65 11.66 -31.94
C LYS A 213 -34.58 11.81 -30.74
N TYR A 214 -34.01 11.88 -29.53
CA TYR A 214 -34.76 12.11 -28.29
C TYR A 214 -35.52 13.45 -28.33
N LEU A 215 -34.89 14.53 -28.76
CA LEU A 215 -35.53 15.85 -28.88
C LEU A 215 -36.59 15.87 -29.98
N ASP A 216 -36.35 15.25 -31.12
CA ASP A 216 -37.33 15.13 -32.21
C ASP A 216 -38.56 14.33 -31.76
N LEU A 217 -38.35 13.25 -30.99
CA LEU A 217 -39.44 12.51 -30.34
C LEU A 217 -40.15 13.36 -29.28
N LYS A 218 -39.42 13.96 -28.35
CA LYS A 218 -39.98 14.81 -27.28
C LYS A 218 -40.76 16.01 -27.82
N ASN A 219 -40.29 16.61 -28.91
CA ASN A 219 -40.88 17.82 -29.50
C ASN A 219 -41.93 17.50 -30.59
N GLY A 220 -41.81 16.38 -31.29
CA GLY A 220 -42.69 15.93 -32.37
C GLY A 220 -43.84 15.01 -31.92
N VAL A 221 -43.67 14.28 -30.81
CA VAL A 221 -44.69 13.39 -30.24
C VAL A 221 -45.46 14.12 -29.15
N LYS A 222 -46.58 14.74 -29.52
CA LYS A 222 -47.54 15.31 -28.54
C LYS A 222 -48.57 14.28 -28.05
N THR A 223 -48.71 13.15 -28.77
CA THR A 223 -49.70 12.09 -28.51
C THR A 223 -49.16 10.72 -28.96
N ALA A 224 -49.71 9.64 -28.42
CA ALA A 224 -49.36 8.26 -28.84
C ALA A 224 -49.57 8.04 -30.34
N GLY A 225 -50.56 8.72 -30.94
CA GLY A 225 -50.81 8.67 -32.38
C GLY A 225 -49.68 9.27 -33.23
N SER A 226 -49.08 10.37 -32.77
CA SER A 226 -47.93 10.98 -33.44
C SER A 226 -46.68 10.11 -33.36
N CYS A 227 -46.46 9.46 -32.20
CA CYS A 227 -45.37 8.47 -32.03
C CYS A 227 -45.53 7.28 -32.96
N ARG A 228 -46.73 6.68 -33.02
CA ARG A 228 -46.99 5.56 -33.94
C ARG A 228 -46.74 5.96 -35.38
N LYS A 229 -47.24 7.12 -35.81
CA LYS A 229 -47.07 7.59 -37.18
C LYS A 229 -45.59 7.74 -37.56
N LEU A 230 -44.76 8.21 -36.63
CA LEU A 230 -43.32 8.38 -36.85
C LEU A 230 -42.59 7.02 -36.90
N LEU A 231 -42.82 6.14 -35.93
CA LEU A 231 -42.12 4.86 -35.83
C LEU A 231 -42.60 3.84 -36.88
N MET A 232 -43.85 3.95 -37.33
CA MET A 232 -44.43 3.14 -38.41
C MET A 232 -44.23 3.75 -39.79
N GLU A 233 -43.48 4.85 -39.92
CA GLU A 233 -43.21 5.46 -41.22
C GLU A 233 -42.49 4.45 -42.14
N ASN A 234 -42.96 4.35 -43.39
CA ASN A 234 -42.50 3.35 -44.36
C ASN A 234 -42.53 1.92 -43.78
N ASP A 235 -43.65 1.52 -43.20
CA ASP A 235 -43.87 0.19 -42.61
C ASP A 235 -42.80 -0.21 -41.58
N ALA A 236 -42.40 0.75 -40.74
CA ALA A 236 -41.38 0.60 -39.70
C ALA A 236 -40.00 0.14 -40.21
N GLN A 237 -39.70 0.27 -41.50
CA GLN A 237 -38.45 -0.21 -42.11
C GLN A 237 -37.18 0.38 -41.46
N ALA A 238 -37.24 1.63 -41.01
CA ALA A 238 -36.12 2.26 -40.28
C ALA A 238 -35.91 1.61 -38.92
N LEU A 239 -37.00 1.38 -38.17
CA LEU A 239 -37.01 0.77 -36.86
C LEU A 239 -36.53 -0.69 -36.92
N ILE A 240 -36.98 -1.45 -37.91
CA ILE A 240 -36.54 -2.83 -38.15
C ILE A 240 -35.03 -2.89 -38.40
N ARG A 241 -34.50 -2.03 -39.27
CA ARG A 241 -33.05 -1.98 -39.55
C ARG A 241 -32.22 -1.57 -38.34
N GLU A 242 -32.76 -0.73 -37.47
CA GLU A 242 -32.11 -0.33 -36.22
C GLU A 242 -32.12 -1.49 -35.23
N ALA A 243 -33.25 -2.19 -35.10
CA ALA A 243 -33.37 -3.40 -34.30
C ALA A 243 -32.39 -4.48 -34.77
N GLU A 244 -32.30 -4.79 -36.07
CA GLU A 244 -31.35 -5.78 -36.62
C GLU A 244 -29.89 -5.53 -36.23
N LYS A 245 -29.50 -4.26 -36.04
CA LYS A 245 -28.14 -3.85 -35.69
C LYS A 245 -27.91 -3.74 -34.18
N TYR A 246 -28.96 -3.74 -33.39
CA TYR A 246 -28.89 -3.59 -31.95
C TYR A 246 -28.28 -4.84 -31.30
N TYR A 247 -27.35 -4.66 -30.36
CA TYR A 247 -26.65 -5.76 -29.69
C TYR A 247 -26.84 -5.63 -28.18
N PRO A 248 -27.78 -6.39 -27.57
CA PRO A 248 -28.21 -6.15 -26.18
C PRO A 248 -27.13 -6.43 -25.13
N TYR A 249 -26.07 -7.17 -25.49
CA TYR A 249 -25.00 -7.55 -24.57
C TYR A 249 -23.86 -6.52 -24.45
N SER A 250 -23.86 -5.45 -25.26
CA SER A 250 -22.84 -4.41 -25.16
C SER A 250 -23.20 -3.25 -24.24
N ASP A 251 -24.46 -3.16 -23.79
CA ASP A 251 -24.95 -2.04 -22.98
C ASP A 251 -25.46 -2.52 -21.61
N SER A 252 -24.95 -1.92 -20.54
CA SER A 252 -25.36 -2.25 -19.18
C SER A 252 -26.65 -1.53 -18.76
N ASN A 253 -27.11 -0.55 -19.56
CA ASN A 253 -28.27 0.29 -19.27
C ASN A 253 -29.27 0.23 -20.43
N ILE A 254 -30.09 -0.83 -20.46
CA ILE A 254 -31.15 -1.02 -21.48
C ILE A 254 -32.34 -0.11 -21.16
N ASP A 255 -32.62 0.87 -22.02
CA ASP A 255 -33.77 1.77 -21.89
C ASP A 255 -35.07 1.21 -22.52
N ASP A 256 -36.17 1.97 -22.49
CA ASP A 256 -37.45 1.52 -23.05
C ASP A 256 -37.45 1.41 -24.59
N TYR A 257 -36.65 2.23 -25.28
CA TYR A 257 -36.51 2.15 -26.73
C TYR A 257 -35.66 0.94 -27.10
N ASP A 258 -34.61 0.66 -26.35
CA ASP A 258 -33.81 -0.56 -26.46
C ASP A 258 -34.67 -1.81 -26.25
N ARG A 259 -35.58 -1.79 -25.26
CA ARG A 259 -36.55 -2.88 -25.05
C ARG A 259 -37.47 -3.06 -26.27
N LEU A 260 -37.89 -1.98 -26.91
CA LEU A 260 -38.64 -2.04 -28.18
C LEU A 260 -37.79 -2.69 -29.28
N LEU A 261 -36.52 -2.29 -29.44
CA LEU A 261 -35.62 -2.88 -30.43
C LEU A 261 -35.37 -4.37 -30.18
N ILE A 262 -35.16 -4.77 -28.92
CA ILE A 262 -35.01 -6.18 -28.51
C ILE A 262 -36.28 -6.98 -28.83
N ALA A 263 -37.46 -6.42 -28.53
CA ALA A 263 -38.73 -7.07 -28.81
C ALA A 263 -38.98 -7.23 -30.33
N ILE A 264 -38.52 -6.28 -31.14
CA ILE A 264 -38.59 -6.33 -32.61
C ILE A 264 -37.58 -7.33 -33.19
N GLN A 265 -36.38 -7.46 -32.61
CA GLN A 265 -35.41 -8.46 -33.04
C GLN A 265 -35.94 -9.89 -32.89
N GLY A 266 -36.75 -10.13 -31.84
CA GLY A 266 -37.26 -11.45 -31.49
C GLY A 266 -36.13 -12.35 -30.98
N ASP A 267 -36.12 -12.66 -29.68
CA ASP A 267 -35.07 -13.50 -29.08
C ASP A 267 -35.13 -14.95 -29.61
N PRO A 268 -34.13 -15.43 -30.38
CA PRO A 268 -34.09 -16.80 -30.86
C PRO A 268 -33.95 -17.83 -29.71
N MET A 269 -33.42 -17.41 -28.55
CA MET A 269 -33.23 -18.28 -27.37
C MET A 269 -34.53 -18.47 -26.56
N ALA A 270 -35.50 -17.56 -26.70
CA ALA A 270 -36.79 -17.61 -26.01
C ALA A 270 -37.89 -18.35 -26.79
N GLY A 271 -37.60 -18.83 -28.01
CA GLY A 271 -38.56 -19.57 -28.85
C GLY A 271 -39.67 -18.70 -29.48
N ILE A 272 -39.46 -17.39 -29.56
CA ILE A 272 -40.44 -16.44 -30.11
C ILE A 272 -40.27 -16.35 -31.64
N SER A 273 -41.38 -16.39 -32.37
CA SER A 273 -41.45 -16.36 -33.84
C SER A 273 -40.81 -15.09 -34.44
N ARG A 274 -40.15 -15.22 -35.61
CA ARG A 274 -39.52 -14.16 -36.43
C ARG A 274 -40.48 -13.08 -36.96
N ASN A 275 -41.75 -13.11 -36.58
CA ASN A 275 -42.75 -12.16 -37.05
C ASN A 275 -43.43 -11.47 -35.86
N PRO A 276 -42.71 -10.61 -35.13
CA PRO A 276 -43.30 -9.85 -34.03
C PRO A 276 -44.42 -8.95 -34.58
N ASP A 277 -45.47 -8.75 -33.78
CA ASP A 277 -46.48 -7.73 -34.06
C ASP A 277 -45.85 -6.35 -33.83
N ILE A 278 -45.13 -5.84 -34.85
CA ILE A 278 -44.41 -4.57 -34.78
C ILE A 278 -45.37 -3.44 -34.48
N GLU A 279 -46.57 -3.45 -35.06
CA GLU A 279 -47.57 -2.42 -34.82
C GLU A 279 -48.05 -2.45 -33.36
N GLY A 280 -48.27 -3.64 -32.79
CA GLY A 280 -48.59 -3.85 -31.37
C GLY A 280 -47.47 -3.38 -30.43
N LEU A 281 -46.21 -3.70 -30.74
CA LEU A 281 -45.04 -3.30 -29.95
C LEU A 281 -44.83 -1.78 -29.97
N VAL A 282 -44.92 -1.17 -31.16
CA VAL A 282 -44.86 0.29 -31.32
C VAL A 282 -46.06 0.94 -30.62
N ALA A 283 -47.24 0.33 -30.70
CA ALA A 283 -48.44 0.80 -30.04
C ALA A 283 -48.30 0.83 -28.51
N GLU A 284 -47.70 -0.18 -27.92
CA GLU A 284 -47.42 -0.30 -26.49
C GLU A 284 -46.34 0.69 -26.05
N TYR A 285 -45.23 0.76 -26.77
CA TYR A 285 -44.17 1.75 -26.55
C TYR A 285 -44.71 3.18 -26.61
N CYS A 286 -45.47 3.53 -27.65
CA CYS A 286 -46.02 4.87 -27.79
C CYS A 286 -47.08 5.21 -26.73
N LYS A 287 -47.77 4.20 -26.16
CA LYS A 287 -48.73 4.38 -25.07
C LYS A 287 -48.01 4.60 -23.74
N SER A 288 -46.90 3.90 -23.47
CA SER A 288 -46.07 4.15 -22.28
C SER A 288 -45.39 5.53 -22.33
N LYS A 289 -45.17 6.09 -23.53
CA LYS A 289 -44.61 7.42 -23.73
C LYS A 289 -45.63 8.58 -23.73
N THR A 290 -46.94 8.33 -23.69
CA THR A 290 -47.94 9.42 -23.49
C THR A 290 -47.98 10.00 -22.08
N ASP A 291 -47.38 9.30 -21.10
CA ASP A 291 -46.92 9.90 -19.85
C ASP A 291 -45.45 10.35 -20.06
N LEU A 292 -45.26 11.53 -20.66
CA LEU A 292 -43.93 12.09 -20.99
C LEU A 292 -43.06 12.44 -19.76
N THR A 293 -43.42 11.97 -18.57
CA THR A 293 -42.59 11.99 -17.36
C THR A 293 -41.42 11.00 -17.41
N TYR A 294 -41.38 10.05 -18.37
CA TYR A 294 -40.40 8.95 -18.37
C TYR A 294 -39.60 8.73 -19.67
N ALA A 295 -39.55 9.70 -20.58
CA ALA A 295 -38.53 9.66 -21.64
C ALA A 295 -37.18 10.07 -21.02
N THR A 296 -36.37 9.07 -20.65
CA THR A 296 -35.03 9.30 -20.10
C THR A 296 -34.14 9.90 -21.19
N PRO A 297 -33.48 11.05 -20.93
CA PRO A 297 -32.49 11.57 -21.87
C PRO A 297 -31.33 10.56 -22.02
N PRO A 298 -30.63 10.56 -23.17
CA PRO A 298 -29.45 9.73 -23.35
C PRO A 298 -28.43 9.98 -22.23
N ASP A 299 -27.77 8.91 -21.78
CA ASP A 299 -26.74 8.99 -20.74
C ASP A 299 -25.42 9.54 -21.30
N ASP A 300 -24.88 10.59 -20.68
CA ASP A 300 -23.60 11.21 -21.05
C ASP A 300 -22.42 10.70 -20.20
N THR A 301 -22.64 9.74 -19.29
CA THR A 301 -21.62 9.22 -18.35
C THR A 301 -20.34 8.75 -19.05
N TRP A 302 -20.47 8.13 -20.23
CA TRP A 302 -19.31 7.70 -21.02
C TRP A 302 -18.48 8.87 -21.56
N ILE A 303 -19.14 9.96 -21.98
CA ILE A 303 -18.48 11.19 -22.43
C ILE A 303 -17.76 11.84 -21.25
N GLN A 304 -18.44 11.97 -20.11
CA GLN A 304 -17.84 12.52 -18.89
C GLN A 304 -16.60 11.75 -18.46
N LYS A 305 -16.66 10.42 -18.50
CA LYS A 305 -15.51 9.54 -18.25
C LYS A 305 -14.32 9.87 -19.17
N TYR A 306 -14.52 9.91 -20.48
CA TYR A 306 -13.41 10.18 -21.41
C TYR A 306 -12.83 11.58 -21.22
N ARG A 307 -13.68 12.59 -20.97
CA ARG A 307 -13.23 13.96 -20.64
C ARG A 307 -12.39 14.00 -19.37
N MET A 308 -12.80 13.29 -18.31
CA MET A 308 -12.02 13.18 -17.07
C MET A 308 -10.66 12.51 -17.31
N LEU A 309 -10.65 11.39 -18.03
CA LEU A 309 -9.41 10.67 -18.35
C LEU A 309 -8.44 11.55 -19.15
N ILE A 310 -8.93 12.24 -20.18
CA ILE A 310 -8.10 13.18 -20.97
C ILE A 310 -7.55 14.29 -20.06
N LYS A 311 -8.39 14.88 -19.20
CA LYS A 311 -7.99 15.93 -18.26
C LYS A 311 -6.91 15.47 -17.27
N TYR A 312 -6.95 14.22 -16.81
CA TYR A 312 -5.92 13.70 -15.89
C TYR A 312 -4.58 13.45 -16.58
N LEU A 313 -4.58 13.24 -17.90
CA LEU A 313 -3.39 12.89 -18.68
C LEU A 313 -2.66 14.11 -19.27
N GLN A 314 -3.28 15.29 -19.25
CA GLN A 314 -2.70 16.58 -19.61
C GLN A 314 -2.00 17.21 -18.39
#